data_AF-A0AAN9F502-F1
#
_entry.id   AF-A0AAN9F502-F1
#
_cell.length_a   1.000
_cell.length_b   1.000
_cell.length_c   1.000
_cell.angle_alpha   90.00
_cell.angle_beta   90.00
_cell.angle_gamma   90.00
#
_symmetry.space_group_name_H-M   'P 1'
#
loop_
_entity.id
_entity.type
_entity.pdbx_description
1 polymer ?
#
loop_
_entity_poly.entity_id
_entity_poly.type
_entity_poly.pdbx_seq_one_letter_code
_entity_poly.pdbx_strand_id
1 'polypeptide(L)'
;MFNAILRESDEEMPTDPISDPISDSKVLPIPAGKSGFGAGVQLKNAIGNWTRWLSDLFGTDDSHSHEDSNENVPKFESAFKPFPLLHALSDLMMLPFEMLADASMRKEVCPRFGVPLIKQVVYNFVPDEFSAGPVPDAVLEALNNEDIEDDEGSITSFPCTAGSTFYVPPLASYVMRMAQEMGTQNSLRSGSFVLKKLYTSDDELDELDSPLSALGVDDSSPSSKKKFTVAMGSRKVVRYELLREIWRSSK
;
A
#
# COMPACT_ATOMS: atom_id res chain seq x y z
N MET A 1 2.71 -6.61 2.09
CA MET A 1 1.36 -6.99 2.57
C MET A 1 0.90 -8.29 1.95
N PHE A 2 0.86 -8.41 0.61
CA PHE A 2 0.56 -9.68 -0.06
C PHE A 2 1.44 -10.83 0.47
N ASN A 3 2.76 -10.62 0.48
CA ASN A 3 3.72 -11.61 1.03
C ASN A 3 3.45 -11.90 2.52
N ALA A 4 3.31 -10.86 3.35
CA ALA A 4 3.01 -11.00 4.78
C ALA A 4 1.75 -11.84 5.09
N ILE A 5 0.68 -11.71 4.28
CA ILE A 5 -0.56 -12.50 4.46
C ILE A 5 -0.31 -13.99 4.13
N LEU A 6 0.52 -14.25 3.12
CA LEU A 6 0.80 -15.60 2.63
C LEU A 6 1.87 -16.36 3.43
N ARG A 7 2.48 -15.74 4.43
CA ARG A 7 3.35 -16.45 5.40
C ARG A 7 2.65 -17.66 6.00
N GLU A 8 3.39 -18.67 6.42
CA GLU A 8 2.87 -19.89 7.03
C GLU A 8 2.23 -19.62 8.40
N SER A 9 2.68 -18.60 9.12
CA SER A 9 2.13 -18.25 10.44
C SER A 9 2.31 -16.79 10.84
N ASP A 10 1.55 -16.37 11.86
CA ASP A 10 1.63 -15.02 12.45
C ASP A 10 2.98 -14.72 13.14
N GLU A 11 3.78 -15.73 13.45
CA GLU A 11 5.09 -15.63 14.10
C GLU A 11 6.25 -15.63 13.10
N GLU A 12 5.97 -15.93 11.82
CA GLU A 12 6.99 -16.00 10.79
C GLU A 12 7.58 -14.62 10.48
N MET A 13 8.92 -14.56 10.46
CA MET A 13 9.64 -13.34 10.15
C MET A 13 9.48 -12.94 8.67
N PRO A 14 9.53 -11.64 8.35
CA PRO A 14 9.68 -11.15 6.99
C PRO A 14 10.71 -11.92 6.15
N THR A 15 10.29 -12.44 5.00
CA THR A 15 11.18 -13.21 4.10
C THR A 15 12.15 -12.31 3.34
N ASP A 16 11.75 -11.08 3.02
CA ASP A 16 12.55 -10.07 2.33
C ASP A 16 12.20 -8.67 2.85
N PRO A 17 13.16 -7.87 3.35
CA PRO A 17 12.88 -6.52 3.83
C PRO A 17 12.31 -5.57 2.75
N ILE A 18 12.54 -5.83 1.47
CA ILE A 18 12.05 -4.99 0.38
C ILE A 18 10.62 -5.39 0.00
N SER A 19 10.41 -6.67 -0.29
CA SER A 19 9.13 -7.18 -0.80
C SER A 19 8.14 -7.54 0.32
N ASP A 20 8.62 -7.77 1.53
CA ASP A 20 7.84 -8.18 2.69
C ASP A 20 8.15 -7.36 3.96
N PRO A 21 8.00 -6.02 3.94
CA PRO A 21 8.48 -5.15 5.03
C PRO A 21 7.66 -5.21 6.34
N ILE A 22 6.54 -5.94 6.40
CA ILE A 22 5.61 -5.90 7.54
C ILE A 22 6.06 -6.88 8.62
N SER A 23 6.69 -6.40 9.70
CA SER A 23 7.14 -7.30 10.77
C SER A 23 6.06 -7.70 11.77
N ASP A 24 5.10 -6.82 12.06
CA ASP A 24 4.02 -7.09 13.03
C ASP A 24 2.77 -7.62 12.32
N SER A 25 2.42 -8.89 12.54
CA SER A 25 1.24 -9.54 11.93
C SER A 25 -0.09 -8.92 12.37
N LYS A 26 -0.14 -8.20 13.50
CA LYS A 26 -1.37 -7.55 14.00
C LYS A 26 -1.87 -6.41 13.12
N VAL A 27 -1.04 -5.89 12.21
CA VAL A 27 -1.44 -4.83 11.27
C VAL A 27 -2.09 -5.40 10.00
N LEU A 28 -2.06 -6.72 9.83
CA LEU A 28 -2.68 -7.38 8.68
C LEU A 28 -4.21 -7.36 8.82
N PRO A 29 -4.94 -7.20 7.70
CA PRO A 29 -6.40 -7.22 7.73
C PRO A 29 -6.97 -8.61 8.03
N ILE A 30 -6.16 -9.66 7.84
CA ILE A 30 -6.47 -11.06 8.10
C ILE A 30 -5.24 -11.75 8.70
N PRO A 31 -5.40 -12.83 9.48
CA PRO A 31 -4.27 -13.58 10.03
C PRO A 31 -3.38 -14.17 8.93
N ALA A 32 -2.07 -14.21 9.16
CA ALA A 32 -1.14 -14.84 8.24
C ALA A 32 -1.34 -16.37 8.24
N GLY A 33 -1.17 -17.00 7.08
CA GLY A 33 -1.22 -18.45 6.95
C GLY A 33 -2.58 -19.07 7.16
N LYS A 34 -3.64 -18.25 7.22
CA LYS A 34 -5.03 -18.70 7.35
C LYS A 34 -5.84 -18.09 6.22
N SER A 35 -5.93 -18.82 5.12
CA SER A 35 -6.86 -18.51 4.04
C SER A 35 -8.23 -19.11 4.35
N GLY A 36 -9.26 -18.63 3.69
CA GLY A 36 -10.64 -19.04 3.93
C GLY A 36 -11.60 -18.07 3.26
N PHE A 37 -12.85 -18.47 3.05
CA PHE A 37 -13.84 -17.60 2.42
C PHE A 37 -14.04 -16.30 3.21
N GLY A 38 -14.22 -16.42 4.52
CA GLY A 38 -14.39 -15.32 5.46
C GLY A 38 -13.14 -14.43 5.57
N ALA A 39 -11.94 -15.01 5.46
CA ALA A 39 -10.71 -14.23 5.34
C ALA A 39 -10.70 -13.45 4.02
N GLY A 40 -11.10 -14.07 2.91
CA GLY A 40 -11.30 -13.40 1.62
C GLY A 40 -12.26 -12.22 1.70
N VAL A 41 -13.41 -12.39 2.38
CA VAL A 41 -14.39 -11.32 2.61
C VAL A 41 -13.81 -10.19 3.46
N GLN A 42 -13.11 -10.51 4.55
CA GLN A 42 -12.47 -9.51 5.41
C GLN A 42 -11.40 -8.71 4.65
N LEU A 43 -10.56 -9.40 3.87
CA LEU A 43 -9.55 -8.77 3.01
C LEU A 43 -10.21 -7.87 1.97
N LYS A 44 -11.28 -8.32 1.31
CA LYS A 44 -12.04 -7.53 0.33
C LYS A 44 -12.62 -6.26 0.93
N ASN A 45 -13.17 -6.34 2.14
CA ASN A 45 -13.69 -5.18 2.87
C ASN A 45 -12.57 -4.20 3.25
N ALA A 46 -11.42 -4.69 3.72
CA ALA A 46 -10.26 -3.86 4.04
C ALA A 46 -9.75 -3.10 2.80
N ILE A 47 -9.63 -3.79 1.66
CA ILE A 47 -9.25 -3.18 0.37
C ILE A 47 -10.25 -2.09 -0.02
N GLY A 48 -11.56 -2.35 0.11
CA GLY A 48 -12.60 -1.36 -0.19
C GLY A 48 -12.48 -0.09 0.66
N ASN A 49 -12.23 -0.26 1.97
CA ASN A 49 -12.01 0.85 2.89
C ASN A 49 -10.76 1.66 2.53
N TRP A 50 -9.63 1.00 2.24
CA TRP A 50 -8.40 1.68 1.83
C TRP A 50 -8.54 2.38 0.49
N THR A 51 -9.22 1.76 -0.47
CA THR A 51 -9.51 2.37 -1.77
C THR A 51 -10.33 3.63 -1.61
N ARG A 52 -11.40 3.58 -0.79
CA ARG A 52 -12.21 4.77 -0.48
C ARG A 52 -11.37 5.86 0.21
N TRP A 53 -10.55 5.49 1.18
CA TRP A 53 -9.68 6.43 1.88
C TRP A 53 -8.66 7.09 0.95
N LEU A 54 -8.10 6.33 -0.01
CA LEU A 54 -7.23 6.88 -1.06
C LEU A 54 -7.99 7.85 -1.97
N SER A 55 -9.19 7.49 -2.43
CA SER A 55 -10.03 8.39 -3.23
C SER A 55 -10.36 9.68 -2.48
N ASP A 56 -10.74 9.60 -1.19
CA ASP A 56 -11.03 10.74 -0.34
C ASP A 56 -9.80 11.64 -0.13
N LEU A 57 -8.60 11.04 0.00
CA LEU A 57 -7.34 11.78 0.22
C LEU A 57 -6.84 12.48 -1.05
N PHE A 58 -6.93 11.80 -2.20
CA PHE A 58 -6.42 12.31 -3.46
C PHE A 58 -7.46 13.07 -4.28
N GLY A 59 -8.72 13.11 -3.83
CA GLY A 59 -9.80 13.78 -4.55
C GLY A 59 -10.08 13.17 -5.92
N THR A 60 -9.69 11.90 -6.12
CA THR A 60 -9.97 11.11 -7.32
C THR A 60 -11.42 10.67 -7.29
N ASP A 61 -12.33 11.62 -7.39
CA ASP A 61 -13.72 11.31 -7.73
C ASP A 61 -13.73 10.97 -9.22
N ASP A 62 -14.17 9.76 -9.57
CA ASP A 62 -14.47 9.34 -10.95
C ASP A 62 -15.72 10.07 -11.48
N SER A 63 -15.89 11.36 -11.13
CA SER A 63 -16.94 12.21 -11.63
C SER A 63 -16.64 12.52 -13.09
N HIS A 64 -17.31 11.78 -13.99
CA HIS A 64 -17.37 11.97 -15.43
C HIS A 64 -17.09 13.41 -15.89
N SER A 65 -15.85 13.70 -16.28
CA SER A 65 -15.53 14.92 -16.99
C SER A 65 -15.93 14.72 -18.46
N HIS A 66 -17.13 15.18 -18.81
CA HIS A 66 -17.45 15.47 -20.19
C HIS A 66 -16.43 16.48 -20.76
N GLU A 67 -16.07 16.24 -22.00
CA GLU A 67 -15.18 16.99 -22.89
C GLU A 67 -15.17 18.51 -22.62
N ASP A 68 -13.99 19.13 -22.46
CA ASP A 68 -13.39 19.89 -23.55
C ASP A 68 -11.97 20.40 -23.21
N SER A 69 -11.11 20.35 -24.23
CA SER A 69 -9.95 21.23 -24.44
C SER A 69 -8.65 21.08 -23.61
N ASN A 70 -7.57 20.98 -24.41
CA ASN A 70 -6.13 21.15 -24.16
C ASN A 70 -5.29 19.90 -23.86
N GLU A 71 -4.72 19.42 -24.96
CA GLU A 71 -3.68 18.43 -25.12
C GLU A 71 -2.37 18.97 -24.48
N ASN A 72 -1.58 18.09 -23.86
CA ASN A 72 -0.34 18.35 -23.08
C ASN A 72 -0.45 18.49 -21.55
N VAL A 73 -1.40 17.79 -20.92
CA VAL A 73 -1.18 17.28 -19.56
C VAL A 73 -1.09 15.77 -19.67
N PRO A 74 -0.09 15.08 -19.09
CA PRO A 74 -0.13 13.64 -18.97
C PRO A 74 -1.39 13.31 -18.17
N LYS A 75 -2.45 12.97 -18.89
CA LYS A 75 -3.66 12.37 -18.35
C LYS A 75 -3.12 11.20 -17.52
N PHE A 76 -3.20 11.27 -16.20
CA PHE A 76 -2.73 10.17 -15.36
C PHE A 76 -3.63 8.99 -15.74
N GLU A 77 -3.07 8.11 -16.58
CA GLU A 77 -3.79 7.18 -17.43
C GLU A 77 -4.54 6.15 -16.60
N SER A 78 -5.84 6.01 -16.88
CA SER A 78 -6.78 5.03 -16.31
C SER A 78 -7.02 5.18 -14.80
N ALA A 79 -8.26 4.92 -14.37
CA ALA A 79 -8.59 4.82 -12.96
C ALA A 79 -7.64 3.82 -12.29
N PHE A 80 -6.64 4.34 -11.56
CA PHE A 80 -5.67 3.53 -10.84
C PHE A 80 -6.45 2.73 -9.81
N LYS A 81 -6.76 1.46 -10.09
CA LYS A 81 -7.39 0.56 -9.12
C LYS A 81 -6.30 0.09 -8.17
N PRO A 82 -6.23 0.62 -6.95
CA PRO A 82 -5.15 0.29 -6.04
C PRO A 82 -5.26 -1.16 -5.60
N PHE A 83 -4.16 -1.70 -5.07
CA PHE A 83 -4.07 -3.04 -4.49
C PHE A 83 -4.47 -4.20 -5.42
N PRO A 84 -3.97 -4.24 -6.67
CA PRO A 84 -4.32 -5.29 -7.63
C PRO A 84 -4.09 -6.70 -7.05
N LEU A 85 -2.94 -6.95 -6.41
CA LEU A 85 -2.60 -8.28 -5.89
C LEU A 85 -3.51 -8.73 -4.75
N LEU A 86 -3.85 -7.81 -3.84
CA LEU A 86 -4.72 -8.13 -2.71
C LEU A 86 -6.15 -8.41 -3.17
N HIS A 87 -6.64 -7.70 -4.19
CA HIS A 87 -7.97 -7.96 -4.76
C HIS A 87 -8.03 -9.34 -5.40
N ALA A 88 -7.02 -9.70 -6.20
CA ALA A 88 -6.94 -11.03 -6.77
C ALA A 88 -6.86 -12.11 -5.69
N LEU A 89 -6.09 -11.87 -4.61
CA LEU A 89 -5.97 -12.80 -3.49
C LEU A 89 -7.31 -13.00 -2.76
N SER A 90 -8.04 -11.91 -2.50
CA SER A 90 -9.37 -12.01 -1.90
C SER A 90 -10.35 -12.76 -2.78
N ASP A 91 -10.31 -12.54 -4.09
CA ASP A 91 -11.17 -13.26 -5.03
C ASP A 91 -10.81 -14.76 -5.03
N LEU A 92 -9.52 -15.11 -5.09
CA LEU A 92 -9.03 -16.49 -5.02
C LEU A 92 -9.52 -17.22 -3.76
N MET A 93 -9.45 -16.58 -2.58
CA MET A 93 -9.93 -17.18 -1.32
C MET A 93 -11.44 -17.42 -1.29
N MET A 94 -12.20 -16.71 -2.13
CA MET A 94 -13.66 -16.80 -2.22
C MET A 94 -14.14 -17.66 -3.39
N LEU A 95 -13.23 -18.20 -4.20
CA LEU A 95 -13.60 -19.03 -5.36
C LEU A 95 -14.15 -20.38 -4.92
N PRO A 96 -15.18 -20.91 -5.61
CA PRO A 96 -15.61 -22.29 -5.42
C PRO A 96 -14.49 -23.27 -5.80
N PHE A 97 -14.27 -24.29 -4.96
CA PHE A 97 -13.21 -25.29 -5.16
C PHE A 97 -13.31 -26.04 -6.50
N GLU A 98 -14.52 -26.25 -7.02
CA GLU A 98 -14.74 -26.88 -8.33
C GLU A 98 -14.02 -26.12 -9.46
N MET A 99 -13.93 -24.79 -9.35
CA MET A 99 -13.23 -23.96 -10.33
C MET A 99 -11.71 -24.04 -10.22
N LEU A 100 -11.22 -24.54 -9.08
CA LEU A 100 -9.81 -24.79 -8.84
C LEU A 100 -9.39 -26.21 -9.19
N ALA A 101 -10.30 -27.12 -9.55
CA ALA A 101 -9.97 -28.47 -9.97
C ALA A 101 -9.48 -28.52 -11.44
N ASP A 102 -10.11 -27.74 -12.33
CA ASP A 102 -9.77 -27.71 -13.76
C ASP A 102 -8.71 -26.64 -14.08
N ALA A 103 -7.64 -27.03 -14.78
CA ALA A 103 -6.56 -26.15 -15.21
C ALA A 103 -7.04 -25.02 -16.12
N SER A 104 -7.92 -25.33 -17.07
CA SER A 104 -8.45 -24.32 -17.99
C SER A 104 -9.27 -23.28 -17.23
N MET A 105 -10.06 -23.73 -16.25
CA MET A 105 -10.90 -22.85 -15.45
C MET A 105 -10.07 -21.98 -14.51
N ARG A 106 -9.03 -22.52 -13.87
CA ARG A 106 -8.08 -21.74 -13.03
C ARG A 106 -7.49 -20.55 -13.76
N LYS A 107 -7.06 -20.74 -15.01
CA LYS A 107 -6.50 -19.65 -15.84
C LYS A 107 -7.53 -18.57 -16.16
N GLU A 108 -8.81 -18.92 -16.27
CA GLU A 108 -9.89 -17.96 -16.51
C GLU A 108 -10.27 -17.18 -15.25
N VAL A 109 -10.41 -17.86 -14.10
CA VAL A 109 -10.95 -17.25 -12.88
C VAL A 109 -9.92 -16.56 -12.00
N CYS A 110 -8.67 -17.03 -12.02
CA CYS A 110 -7.58 -16.47 -11.23
C CYS A 110 -6.26 -16.36 -12.04
N PRO A 111 -6.26 -15.62 -13.17
CA PRO A 111 -5.12 -15.56 -14.11
C PRO A 111 -3.83 -14.99 -13.51
N ARG A 112 -3.91 -14.31 -12.37
CA ARG A 112 -2.78 -13.59 -11.77
C ARG A 112 -1.84 -14.46 -10.95
N PHE A 113 -2.29 -15.65 -10.54
CA PHE A 113 -1.52 -16.52 -9.67
C PHE A 113 -1.23 -17.82 -10.38
N GLY A 114 0.04 -18.21 -10.38
CA GLY A 114 0.44 -19.52 -10.84
C GLY A 114 0.04 -20.59 -9.83
N VAL A 115 0.12 -21.84 -10.29
CA VAL A 115 -0.16 -23.06 -9.51
C VAL A 115 0.52 -23.06 -8.14
N PRO A 116 1.80 -22.65 -7.97
CA PRO A 116 2.45 -22.68 -6.66
C PRO A 116 1.76 -21.79 -5.60
N LEU A 117 1.33 -20.59 -5.98
CA LEU A 117 0.63 -19.69 -5.07
C LEU A 117 -0.81 -20.17 -4.79
N ILE A 118 -1.49 -20.70 -5.79
CA ILE A 118 -2.82 -21.30 -5.60
C ILE A 118 -2.72 -22.46 -4.62
N LYS A 119 -1.73 -23.35 -4.78
CA LYS A 119 -1.44 -24.43 -3.82
C LYS A 119 -1.26 -23.90 -2.41
N GLN A 120 -0.40 -22.89 -2.23
CA GLN A 120 -0.14 -22.30 -0.91
C GLN A 120 -1.41 -21.75 -0.25
N VAL A 121 -2.27 -21.07 -1.02
CA VAL A 121 -3.56 -20.57 -0.52
C VAL A 121 -4.52 -21.71 -0.19
N VAL A 122 -4.55 -22.78 -1.00
CA VAL A 122 -5.46 -23.91 -0.79
C VAL A 122 -5.03 -24.78 0.39
N TYR A 123 -3.73 -25.04 0.57
CA TYR A 123 -3.22 -25.81 1.71
C TYR A 123 -3.45 -25.13 3.05
N ASN A 124 -3.42 -23.79 3.07
CA ASN A 124 -3.66 -22.99 4.27
C ASN A 124 -5.15 -22.69 4.53
N PHE A 125 -6.06 -23.30 3.76
CA PHE A 125 -7.49 -23.01 3.84
C PHE A 125 -8.09 -23.56 5.12
N VAL A 126 -8.68 -22.67 5.91
CA VAL A 126 -9.36 -22.98 7.17
C VAL A 126 -10.88 -22.89 6.93
N PRO A 127 -11.63 -23.99 7.11
CA PRO A 127 -13.08 -23.98 6.98
C PRO A 127 -13.74 -22.97 7.93
N ASP A 128 -14.79 -22.32 7.45
CA ASP A 128 -15.54 -21.31 8.20
C ASP A 128 -17.06 -21.44 7.99
N GLU A 129 -17.82 -20.47 8.51
CA GLU A 129 -19.29 -20.45 8.43
C GLU A 129 -19.84 -20.32 6.99
N PHE A 130 -19.03 -19.82 6.05
CA PHE A 130 -19.43 -19.61 4.66
C PHE A 130 -18.92 -20.72 3.74
N SER A 131 -17.93 -21.50 4.20
CA SER A 131 -17.30 -22.60 3.49
C SER A 131 -17.12 -23.78 4.44
N ALA A 132 -18.26 -24.41 4.76
CA ALA A 132 -18.32 -25.52 5.71
C ALA A 132 -17.81 -26.82 5.04
N GLY A 133 -16.52 -27.05 5.11
CA GLY A 133 -15.89 -28.29 4.66
C GLY A 133 -14.40 -28.14 4.40
N PRO A 134 -13.60 -29.20 4.56
CA PRO A 134 -12.21 -29.19 4.12
C PRO A 134 -12.14 -29.06 2.59
N VAL A 135 -10.97 -28.65 2.10
CA VAL A 135 -10.69 -28.66 0.65
C VAL A 135 -10.85 -30.09 0.11
N PRO A 136 -11.59 -30.31 -0.99
CA PRO A 136 -11.70 -31.62 -1.61
C PRO A 136 -10.34 -32.16 -2.10
N ASP A 137 -10.06 -33.45 -1.83
CA ASP A 137 -8.80 -34.10 -2.22
C ASP A 137 -8.54 -34.02 -3.72
N ALA A 138 -9.59 -34.09 -4.54
CA ALA A 138 -9.49 -33.98 -6.00
C ALA A 138 -8.84 -32.66 -6.45
N VAL A 139 -9.07 -31.55 -5.73
CA VAL A 139 -8.46 -30.25 -6.02
C VAL A 139 -6.98 -30.26 -5.67
N LEU A 140 -6.63 -30.84 -4.53
CA LEU A 140 -5.23 -30.96 -4.08
C LEU A 140 -4.43 -31.83 -5.07
N GLU A 141 -4.99 -32.97 -5.48
CA GLU A 141 -4.38 -33.86 -6.46
C GLU A 141 -4.25 -33.18 -7.83
N ALA A 142 -5.29 -32.49 -8.31
CA ALA A 142 -5.24 -31.78 -9.59
C ALA A 142 -4.15 -30.70 -9.60
N LEU A 143 -4.03 -29.92 -8.52
CA LEU A 143 -2.96 -28.94 -8.38
C LEU A 143 -1.59 -29.65 -8.33
N ASN A 144 -1.44 -30.72 -7.56
CA ASN A 144 -0.17 -31.42 -7.40
C ASN A 144 0.35 -32.08 -8.69
N ASN A 145 -0.56 -32.57 -9.54
CA ASN A 145 -0.23 -33.23 -10.81
C ASN A 145 -0.03 -32.26 -11.98
N GLU A 146 -0.43 -31.00 -11.85
CA GLU A 146 -0.23 -30.00 -12.88
C GLU A 146 1.24 -29.58 -12.94
N ASP A 147 1.83 -29.69 -14.14
CA ASP A 147 3.17 -29.21 -14.41
C ASP A 147 3.23 -27.69 -14.22
N ILE A 148 4.31 -27.23 -13.59
CA ILE A 148 4.58 -25.80 -13.41
C ILE A 148 5.02 -25.25 -14.77
N GLU A 149 4.05 -24.96 -15.63
CA GLU A 149 4.29 -24.13 -16.80
C GLU A 149 4.33 -22.67 -16.36
N ASP A 150 5.39 -21.96 -16.75
CA ASP A 150 5.47 -20.50 -16.57
C ASP A 150 4.47 -19.84 -17.53
N ASP A 151 3.23 -19.70 -17.06
CA ASP A 151 2.19 -18.93 -17.74
C ASP A 151 2.61 -17.46 -17.72
N GLU A 152 2.94 -16.94 -18.90
CA GLU A 152 3.54 -15.62 -19.11
C GLU A 152 2.64 -14.51 -18.50
N GLY A 153 3.05 -13.98 -17.35
CA GLY A 153 2.32 -12.91 -16.63
C GLY A 153 1.66 -13.34 -15.32
N SER A 154 1.63 -14.63 -14.99
CA SER A 154 1.21 -15.12 -13.67
C SER A 154 2.35 -15.02 -12.65
N ILE A 155 2.01 -14.83 -11.37
CA ILE A 155 3.00 -14.82 -10.29
C ILE A 155 3.20 -16.26 -9.81
N THR A 156 4.36 -16.83 -10.08
CA THR A 156 4.72 -18.20 -9.69
C THR A 156 5.66 -18.25 -8.48
N SER A 157 6.33 -17.14 -8.15
CA SER A 157 7.33 -17.08 -7.09
C SER A 157 6.77 -16.53 -5.76
N PHE A 158 7.24 -17.14 -4.67
CA PHE A 158 7.05 -16.64 -3.30
C PHE A 158 8.43 -16.51 -2.61
N PRO A 159 8.73 -15.37 -1.96
CA PRO A 159 7.94 -14.15 -1.91
C PRO A 159 7.80 -13.48 -3.29
N CYS A 160 6.67 -12.81 -3.51
CA CYS A 160 6.46 -12.00 -4.71
C CYS A 160 7.38 -10.78 -4.65
N THR A 161 8.39 -10.73 -5.51
CA THR A 161 9.35 -9.64 -5.59
C THR A 161 8.66 -8.31 -5.88
N ALA A 162 8.94 -7.29 -5.06
CA ALA A 162 8.50 -5.93 -5.36
C ALA A 162 9.29 -5.37 -6.55
N GLY A 163 8.58 -4.78 -7.52
CA GLY A 163 9.23 -4.06 -8.62
C GLY A 163 10.02 -2.85 -8.12
N SER A 164 11.05 -2.44 -8.87
CA SER A 164 11.82 -1.23 -8.57
C SER A 164 10.91 0.00 -8.62
N THR A 165 10.73 0.66 -7.49
CA THR A 165 9.96 1.91 -7.41
C THR A 165 10.85 3.09 -7.79
N PHE A 166 10.45 3.86 -8.79
CA PHE A 166 11.08 5.13 -9.14
C PHE A 166 10.19 6.28 -8.67
N TYR A 167 10.77 7.22 -7.93
CA TYR A 167 10.06 8.44 -7.55
C TYR A 167 9.98 9.37 -8.76
N VAL A 168 8.76 9.69 -9.17
CA VAL A 168 8.51 10.77 -10.13
C VAL A 168 8.10 11.99 -9.31
N PRO A 169 8.87 13.10 -9.36
CA PRO A 169 8.50 14.31 -8.63
C PRO A 169 7.15 14.84 -9.12
N PRO A 170 6.31 15.38 -8.23
CA PRO A 170 5.04 15.99 -8.61
C PRO A 170 5.27 17.17 -9.57
N LEU A 171 4.31 17.41 -10.46
CA LEU A 171 4.37 18.53 -11.40
C LEU A 171 4.52 19.85 -10.64
N ALA A 172 5.44 20.71 -11.08
CA ALA A 172 5.70 22.01 -10.45
C ALA A 172 4.43 22.88 -10.36
N SER A 173 3.52 22.76 -11.32
CA SER A 173 2.22 23.45 -11.31
C SER A 173 1.28 22.96 -10.20
N TYR A 174 1.28 21.66 -9.90
CA TYR A 174 0.52 21.08 -8.79
C TYR A 174 1.06 21.57 -7.44
N VAL A 175 2.38 21.57 -7.28
CA VAL A 175 3.06 22.08 -6.08
C VAL A 175 2.80 23.57 -5.88
N MET A 176 2.82 24.36 -6.96
CA MET A 176 2.51 25.79 -6.92
C MET A 176 1.05 26.06 -6.51
N ARG A 177 0.09 25.27 -7.01
CA ARG A 177 -1.33 25.38 -6.64
C ARG A 177 -1.56 25.05 -5.16
N MET A 178 -0.95 23.97 -4.67
CA MET A 178 -0.99 23.60 -3.25
C MET A 178 -0.43 24.72 -2.35
N ALA A 179 0.68 25.36 -2.74
CA ALA A 179 1.23 26.51 -2.01
C ALA A 179 0.27 27.71 -2.04
N GLN A 180 -0.36 27.98 -3.19
CA GLN A 180 -1.29 29.09 -3.32
C GLN A 180 -2.58 28.89 -2.50
N GLU A 181 -3.08 27.65 -2.40
CA GLU A 181 -4.23 27.27 -1.54
C GLU A 181 -3.91 27.38 -0.04
N MET A 182 -2.66 27.18 0.35
CA MET A 182 -2.17 27.37 1.73
C MET A 182 -1.97 28.87 2.10
N GLY A 183 -2.23 29.81 1.17
CA GLY A 183 -2.07 31.24 1.42
C GLY A 183 -0.63 31.75 1.39
N THR A 184 0.35 30.93 1.02
CA THR A 184 1.75 31.35 0.82
C THR A 184 1.89 32.08 -0.52
N GLN A 185 1.33 33.29 -0.57
CA GLN A 185 1.44 34.21 -1.72
C GLN A 185 2.85 34.79 -1.92
N ASN A 186 3.85 34.42 -1.12
CA ASN A 186 5.17 35.02 -1.17
C ASN A 186 6.23 34.04 -1.68
N SER A 187 6.47 34.11 -2.99
CA SER A 187 7.76 33.89 -3.64
C SER A 187 8.49 32.55 -3.36
N LEU A 188 8.08 31.48 -4.06
CA LEU A 188 8.92 30.30 -4.33
C LEU A 188 10.10 30.60 -5.29
N ARG A 189 10.63 31.82 -5.26
CA ARG A 189 11.82 32.22 -6.02
C ARG A 189 13.08 32.00 -5.18
N SER A 190 13.27 30.78 -4.68
CA SER A 190 14.55 30.38 -4.09
C SER A 190 14.90 28.98 -4.58
N GLY A 191 15.55 28.92 -5.74
CA GLY A 191 16.08 27.71 -6.37
C GLY A 191 17.33 27.18 -5.67
N SER A 192 17.33 27.11 -4.33
CA SER A 192 18.50 26.75 -3.52
C SER A 192 18.11 25.85 -2.34
N PHE A 193 17.43 24.73 -2.61
CA PHE A 193 17.47 23.57 -1.71
C PHE A 193 18.18 22.36 -2.35
N VAL A 194 18.53 22.49 -3.63
CA VAL A 194 19.21 21.44 -4.38
C VAL A 194 20.71 21.59 -4.14
N LEU A 195 21.29 20.60 -3.46
CA LEU A 195 22.73 20.34 -3.27
C LEU A 195 23.42 20.87 -2.00
N LYS A 196 22.80 20.83 -0.83
CA LYS A 196 23.60 20.59 0.39
C LYS A 196 23.78 19.07 0.55
N LYS A 197 24.95 18.61 0.12
CA LYS A 197 25.44 17.24 0.18
C LYS A 197 25.30 16.72 1.62
N LEU A 198 24.42 15.74 1.84
CA LEU A 198 24.22 15.01 3.09
C LEU A 198 25.50 14.23 3.46
N TYR A 199 26.47 14.91 4.07
CA TYR A 199 27.36 14.27 5.02
C TYR A 199 26.76 14.56 6.39
N THR A 200 26.12 13.56 6.97
CA THR A 200 25.44 13.62 8.26
C THR A 200 26.43 14.02 9.36
N SER A 201 26.51 15.31 9.66
CA SER A 201 27.08 15.84 10.90
C SER A 201 25.96 15.96 11.93
N ASP A 202 26.21 15.54 13.17
CA ASP A 202 25.27 15.57 14.31
C ASP A 202 24.72 17.00 14.59
N ASP A 203 25.49 18.03 14.21
CA ASP A 203 25.18 19.43 14.45
C ASP A 203 24.00 20.00 13.61
N GLU A 204 23.55 19.33 12.55
CA GLU A 204 22.45 19.83 11.68
C GLU A 204 21.06 19.28 12.07
N LEU A 205 20.94 18.47 13.14
CA LEU A 205 19.65 17.90 13.57
C LEU A 205 18.72 18.90 14.27
N ASP A 206 19.27 19.95 14.89
CA ASP A 206 18.47 20.99 15.55
C ASP A 206 17.75 21.90 14.51
N GLU A 207 18.18 21.91 13.23
CA GLU A 207 17.48 22.64 12.15
C GLU A 207 16.20 21.94 11.69
N LEU A 208 16.04 20.64 11.98
CA LEU A 208 14.84 19.84 11.63
C LEU A 208 13.66 20.05 12.58
N ASP A 209 13.80 20.86 13.63
CA ASP A 209 12.70 21.21 14.54
C ASP A 209 11.63 22.07 13.88
N SER A 210 11.99 22.76 12.79
CA SER A 210 11.07 23.63 12.05
C SER A 210 11.15 23.41 10.54
N PRO A 211 10.84 22.19 10.05
CA PRO A 211 11.04 21.82 8.65
C PRO A 211 10.13 22.62 7.70
N LEU A 212 9.03 23.19 8.23
CA LEU A 212 8.09 24.03 7.51
C LEU A 212 8.38 25.53 7.61
N SER A 213 9.24 25.97 8.53
CA SER A 213 9.67 27.38 8.58
C SER A 213 10.51 27.73 7.35
N ALA A 214 11.23 26.75 6.78
CA ALA A 214 11.93 26.88 5.49
C ALA A 214 10.97 27.06 4.29
N LEU A 215 9.71 26.63 4.43
CA LEU A 215 8.64 26.82 3.44
C LEU A 215 7.83 28.11 3.67
N GLY A 216 8.21 28.94 4.66
CA GLY A 216 7.53 30.19 4.97
C GLY A 216 6.14 30.02 5.59
N VAL A 217 5.88 28.89 6.26
CA VAL A 217 4.58 28.58 6.89
C VAL A 217 4.46 29.16 8.31
N ASP A 218 5.50 29.84 8.81
CA ASP A 218 5.43 30.59 10.07
C ASP A 218 4.66 31.90 9.89
N ASP A 219 3.33 31.80 10.01
CA ASP A 219 2.45 32.95 10.15
C ASP A 219 2.58 33.55 11.55
N SER A 220 3.43 34.57 11.70
CA SER A 220 3.25 35.57 12.75
C SER A 220 2.40 36.75 12.24
N SER A 221 1.18 36.48 11.76
CA SER A 221 0.23 37.53 11.38
C SER A 221 -1.18 37.30 11.96
N PRO A 222 -1.76 38.26 12.72
CA PRO A 222 -2.95 38.03 13.55
C PRO A 222 -4.25 38.27 12.78
N SER A 223 -4.41 37.71 11.57
CA SER A 223 -5.65 37.89 10.81
C SER A 223 -5.93 36.74 9.84
N SER A 224 -6.45 35.63 10.35
CA SER A 224 -7.69 35.01 9.84
C SER A 224 -7.95 33.69 10.58
N LYS A 225 -9.11 33.60 11.22
CA LYS A 225 -9.55 32.38 11.91
C LYS A 225 -10.13 31.40 10.89
N LYS A 226 -9.28 30.59 10.26
CA LYS A 226 -9.66 29.25 9.81
C LYS A 226 -8.53 28.29 10.14
N LYS A 227 -8.55 27.77 11.37
CA LYS A 227 -7.71 26.66 11.78
C LYS A 227 -8.12 25.43 10.97
N PHE A 228 -7.39 25.13 9.90
CA PHE A 228 -7.35 23.77 9.39
C PHE A 228 -6.54 22.96 10.40
N THR A 229 -7.23 22.36 11.37
CA THR A 229 -6.65 21.26 12.12
C THR A 229 -6.51 20.10 11.16
N VAL A 230 -5.42 20.08 10.37
CA VAL A 230 -4.89 18.81 9.88
C VAL A 230 -4.60 18.04 11.16
N ALA A 231 -5.46 17.06 11.46
CA ALA A 231 -5.30 16.15 12.59
C ALA A 231 -4.12 15.19 12.32
N MET A 232 -2.96 15.73 11.94
CA MET A 232 -1.68 15.05 12.04
C MET A 232 -1.33 15.04 13.52
N GLY A 233 -1.69 13.91 14.14
CA GLY A 233 -1.59 13.60 15.54
C GLY A 233 -0.52 14.36 16.32
N SER A 234 -1.00 15.26 17.17
CA SER A 234 -0.31 15.78 18.37
C SER A 234 0.29 14.64 19.23
N ARG A 235 -0.16 13.39 19.03
CA ARG A 235 0.39 12.17 19.65
C ARG A 235 1.75 11.74 19.10
N LYS A 236 2.11 12.07 17.86
CA LYS A 236 3.38 11.65 17.25
C LYS A 236 4.57 12.51 17.70
N VAL A 237 4.30 13.73 18.18
CA VAL A 237 5.31 14.66 18.71
C VAL A 237 5.89 14.14 20.04
N VAL A 238 5.05 13.58 20.92
CA VAL A 238 5.46 13.10 22.26
C VAL A 238 6.49 11.96 22.21
N ARG A 239 6.34 10.99 21.29
CA ARG A 239 7.32 9.89 21.18
C ARG A 239 8.67 10.39 20.71
N TYR A 240 8.67 11.32 19.76
CA TYR A 240 9.91 11.93 19.26
C TYR A 240 10.58 12.77 20.35
N GLU A 241 9.83 13.55 21.12
CA GLU A 241 10.33 14.31 22.27
C GLU A 241 10.96 13.39 23.33
N LEU A 242 10.28 12.31 23.72
CA LEU A 242 10.79 11.35 24.71
C LEU A 242 12.07 10.63 24.24
N LEU A 243 12.13 10.22 22.96
CA LEU A 243 13.32 9.61 22.38
C LEU A 243 14.49 10.59 22.37
N ARG A 244 14.22 11.87 22.08
CA ARG A 244 15.23 12.93 22.07
C ARG A 244 15.75 13.24 23.47
N GLU A 245 14.88 13.23 24.48
CA GLU A 245 15.24 13.42 25.88
C GLU A 245 16.17 12.30 26.37
N ILE A 246 15.85 11.04 26.06
CA ILE A 246 16.70 9.89 26.37
C ILE A 246 18.08 10.04 25.71
N TRP A 247 18.12 10.40 24.42
CA TRP A 247 19.39 10.60 23.71
C TRP A 247 20.22 11.75 24.26
N ARG A 248 19.61 12.89 24.62
CA ARG A 248 20.33 14.01 25.25
C ARG A 248 20.84 13.67 26.65
N SER A 249 20.13 12.81 27.39
CA SER A 249 20.53 12.35 28.72
C SER A 249 21.62 11.26 28.72
N SER A 250 21.95 10.70 27.56
CA SER A 250 22.94 9.62 27.39
C SER A 250 24.37 10.13 27.16
N LYS A 251 24.65 11.42 27.41
CA LYS A 251 25.96 12.05 27.21
C LYS A 251 26.62 12.39 28.53
#